data_AF-A0A378JEE6-F1
#
_entry.id   AF-A0A378JEE6-F1
#
_cell.length_a   1.000
_cell.length_b   1.000
_cell.length_c   1.000
_cell.angle_alpha   90.00
_cell.angle_beta   90.00
_cell.angle_gamma   90.00
#
_symmetry.space_group_name_H-M   'P 1'
#
loop_
_entity.id
_entity.type
_entity.pdbx_description
1 polymer ?
#
loop_
_entity_poly.entity_id
_entity_poly.type
_entity_poly.pdbx_seq_one_letter_code
_entity_poly.pdbx_strand_id
1 'polypeptide(L)'
;MKRFFTVGKELITKKSTRTLLPSRTFSKSISAGENSLLMNELSKKIAQPLATKIPDARFFEKLKREEHQQFSPKKRRRFSYSDNRSAALSLPYSTEQLATKQNDQEALLGMSKKSIIEHANRRVDLFFYTLIAYYKTSFFPTYAQTTLQHGTGRTINKGCITEACHSSFTPSLLDNIIYQNKDTGEKLRSLLSDTHLQNSLNSTVELPPFVNDLDDVLENTCRPECIEIIRRTSIGEINPIEGLTIFLKMMHDVLEDLKEKAEPKSPSSLSHHSVLKQKSMNPVLIDLVTTGTLSNTFSDETQTVMDEYIQLLLRMKPDEKKLCEKKGNKEKIYLKKITEIQEEILYSKRNQNSMVLD
;
A
#
# COMPACT_ATOMS: atom_id res chain seq x y z
N MET A 1 -10.68 16.79 -17.50
CA MET A 1 -9.35 17.26 -17.93
C MET A 1 -8.34 16.18 -17.54
N LYS A 2 -7.74 15.50 -18.52
CA LYS A 2 -6.60 14.60 -18.27
C LYS A 2 -5.36 15.47 -18.14
N ARG A 3 -4.77 15.58 -16.94
CA ARG A 3 -3.44 16.16 -16.78
C ARG A 3 -2.45 15.06 -17.13
N PHE A 4 -1.77 15.22 -18.27
CA PHE A 4 -0.62 14.39 -18.62
C PHE A 4 0.58 14.98 -17.89
N PHE A 5 1.09 14.27 -16.88
CA PHE A 5 2.44 14.47 -16.41
C PHE A 5 3.37 13.74 -17.38
N THR A 6 3.93 14.47 -18.34
CA THR A 6 5.02 13.96 -19.18
C THR A 6 6.30 14.11 -18.37
N VAL A 7 6.66 13.08 -17.60
CA VAL A 7 8.02 12.96 -17.07
C VAL A 7 8.91 12.50 -18.22
N GLY A 8 9.90 13.32 -18.57
CA GLY A 8 10.87 12.99 -19.62
C GLY A 8 11.55 11.66 -19.31
N LYS A 9 11.47 10.72 -20.25
CA LYS A 9 12.33 9.54 -20.28
C LYS A 9 13.75 9.99 -20.61
N GLU A 10 14.50 10.43 -19.61
CA GLU A 10 15.96 10.33 -19.64
C GLU A 10 16.40 9.45 -18.49
N LEU A 11 16.64 8.19 -18.85
CA LEU A 11 17.31 7.21 -18.03
C LEU A 11 18.71 7.73 -17.67
N ILE A 12 18.97 7.98 -16.39
CA ILE A 12 20.31 7.78 -15.86
C ILE A 12 20.37 6.33 -15.38
N THR A 13 20.78 5.45 -16.30
CA THR A 13 21.39 4.16 -15.95
C THR A 13 22.71 4.44 -15.23
N LYS A 14 22.68 4.57 -13.91
CA LYS A 14 23.86 4.24 -13.09
C LYS A 14 23.70 2.81 -12.63
N LYS A 15 24.37 1.89 -13.34
CA LYS A 15 24.68 0.55 -12.83
C LYS A 15 25.45 0.72 -11.53
N SER A 16 24.78 0.56 -10.39
CA SER A 16 25.46 0.29 -9.13
C SER A 16 25.73 -1.21 -9.10
N THR A 17 26.96 -1.60 -9.43
CA THR A 17 27.51 -2.90 -9.06
C THR A 17 27.60 -2.96 -7.54
N ARG A 18 26.52 -3.42 -6.89
CA ARG A 18 26.58 -3.89 -5.50
C ARG A 18 26.82 -5.39 -5.49
N THR A 19 27.97 -5.72 -4.94
CA THR A 19 28.52 -7.06 -4.73
C THR A 19 27.53 -7.93 -3.96
N LEU A 20 27.29 -9.13 -4.48
CA LEU A 20 26.53 -10.20 -3.83
C LEU A 20 27.15 -10.52 -2.45
N LEU A 21 26.38 -10.35 -1.39
CA LEU A 21 26.68 -10.93 -0.09
C LEU A 21 26.25 -12.41 -0.09
N PRO A 22 27.07 -13.33 0.43
CA PRO A 22 26.83 -14.75 0.34
C PRO A 22 25.66 -15.19 1.21
N SER A 23 24.78 -15.98 0.62
CA SER A 23 23.68 -16.69 1.28
C SER A 23 24.23 -17.70 2.28
N ARG A 24 23.99 -17.46 3.58
CA ARG A 24 24.06 -18.52 4.60
C ARG A 24 22.75 -19.29 4.58
N THR A 25 22.81 -20.50 4.03
CA THR A 25 21.77 -21.52 4.12
C THR A 25 21.67 -22.02 5.57
N PHE A 26 20.51 -21.83 6.20
CA PHE A 26 20.12 -22.62 7.36
C PHE A 26 18.87 -23.43 7.01
N SER A 27 19.11 -24.64 6.54
CA SER A 27 18.11 -25.68 6.41
C SER A 27 17.90 -26.32 7.79
N LYS A 28 16.74 -26.10 8.42
CA LYS A 28 16.22 -27.02 9.44
C LYS A 28 14.71 -27.11 9.30
N SER A 29 14.27 -28.30 8.92
CA SER A 29 12.88 -28.74 8.93
C SER A 29 12.38 -28.81 10.36
N ILE A 30 11.24 -28.17 10.63
CA ILE A 30 10.46 -28.36 11.86
C ILE A 30 9.10 -28.87 11.44
N SER A 31 8.76 -30.08 11.89
CA SER A 31 7.44 -30.68 11.73
C SER A 31 6.43 -29.90 12.57
N ALA A 32 5.40 -29.34 11.94
CA ALA A 32 4.25 -28.77 12.64
C ALA A 32 3.14 -29.83 12.72
N GLY A 33 2.94 -30.36 13.92
CA GLY A 33 1.77 -31.16 14.27
C GLY A 33 0.53 -30.29 14.48
N GLU A 34 -0.58 -30.83 14.00
CA GLU A 34 -1.94 -30.75 14.55
C GLU A 34 -2.49 -29.39 14.98
N ASN A 35 -3.06 -28.67 14.00
CA ASN A 35 -4.29 -27.87 14.12
C ASN A 35 -4.89 -27.73 12.70
N SER A 36 -5.43 -28.82 12.16
CA SER A 36 -5.72 -28.98 10.72
C SER A 36 -7.21 -29.10 10.36
N LEU A 37 -8.14 -28.83 11.29
CA LEU A 37 -9.56 -29.13 11.05
C LEU A 37 -10.35 -28.01 10.36
N LEU A 38 -9.89 -26.75 10.38
CA LEU A 38 -10.57 -25.62 9.73
C LEU A 38 -9.92 -25.12 8.43
N MET A 39 -8.70 -25.57 8.12
CA MET A 39 -8.03 -25.27 6.85
C MET A 39 -8.73 -25.94 5.66
N ASN A 40 -9.47 -27.02 5.90
CA ASN A 40 -9.84 -28.00 4.89
C ASN A 40 -10.79 -27.54 3.79
N GLU A 41 -11.60 -26.48 3.95
CA GLU A 41 -12.57 -26.13 2.89
C GLU A 41 -12.01 -25.23 1.79
N LEU A 42 -11.01 -24.40 2.10
CA LEU A 42 -10.24 -23.67 1.08
C LEU A 42 -8.96 -24.41 0.68
N SER A 43 -8.28 -25.06 1.62
CA SER A 43 -7.05 -25.80 1.32
C SER A 43 -7.28 -27.07 0.50
N LYS A 44 -8.45 -27.72 0.61
CA LYS A 44 -8.81 -28.84 -0.30
C LYS A 44 -9.13 -28.40 -1.73
N LYS A 45 -9.45 -27.12 -1.97
CA LYS A 45 -9.68 -26.58 -3.32
C LYS A 45 -8.52 -25.74 -3.87
N ILE A 46 -7.57 -25.30 -3.04
CA ILE A 46 -6.48 -24.38 -3.42
C ILE A 46 -5.11 -24.91 -2.96
N ALA A 47 -4.87 -26.22 -3.03
CA ALA A 47 -3.52 -26.77 -2.86
C ALA A 47 -2.73 -26.57 -4.16
N GLN A 48 -2.32 -25.33 -4.46
CA GLN A 48 -1.27 -25.10 -5.44
C GLN A 48 0.08 -25.43 -4.79
N PRO A 49 0.98 -26.17 -5.46
CA PRO A 49 2.33 -26.40 -4.94
C PRO A 49 3.01 -25.05 -4.71
N LEU A 50 3.67 -24.91 -3.56
CA LEU A 50 4.34 -23.67 -3.16
C LEU A 50 5.36 -23.29 -4.22
N ALA A 51 5.10 -22.20 -4.93
CA ALA A 51 6.00 -21.73 -5.98
C ALA A 51 7.25 -21.12 -5.34
N THR A 52 8.42 -21.53 -5.81
CA THR A 52 9.71 -21.08 -5.26
C THR A 52 10.33 -19.93 -6.05
N LYS A 53 9.70 -19.49 -7.15
CA LYS A 53 10.19 -18.44 -8.02
C LYS A 53 9.06 -17.56 -8.52
N ILE A 54 9.34 -16.26 -8.64
CA ILE A 54 8.45 -15.29 -9.28
C ILE A 54 8.40 -15.59 -10.79
N PRO A 55 7.20 -15.62 -11.41
CA PRO A 55 7.05 -15.81 -12.85
C PRO A 55 7.71 -14.72 -13.68
N ASP A 56 7.94 -15.02 -14.96
CA ASP A 56 8.49 -14.05 -15.91
C ASP A 56 7.44 -13.03 -16.41
N ALA A 57 7.88 -12.08 -17.24
CA ALA A 57 7.02 -11.06 -17.81
C ALA A 57 5.84 -11.62 -18.64
N ARG A 58 6.03 -12.76 -19.32
CA ARG A 58 4.99 -13.36 -20.18
C ARG A 58 3.80 -13.83 -19.35
N PHE A 59 4.04 -14.30 -18.13
CA PHE A 59 2.98 -14.63 -17.19
C PHE A 59 2.11 -13.41 -16.86
N PHE A 60 2.72 -12.26 -16.54
CA PHE A 60 1.98 -11.04 -16.21
C PHE A 60 1.25 -10.43 -17.40
N GLU A 61 1.82 -10.53 -18.60
CA GLU A 61 1.11 -10.19 -19.85
C GLU A 61 -0.13 -11.05 -20.06
N LYS A 62 -0.03 -12.36 -19.78
CA LYS A 62 -1.17 -13.28 -19.85
C LYS A 62 -2.25 -12.92 -18.82
N LEU A 63 -1.86 -12.60 -17.58
CA LEU A 63 -2.80 -12.11 -16.56
C LEU A 63 -3.55 -10.87 -17.05
N LYS A 64 -2.83 -9.91 -17.64
CA LYS A 64 -3.45 -8.71 -18.20
C LYS A 64 -4.44 -9.01 -19.32
N ARG A 65 -4.12 -9.92 -20.23
CA ARG A 65 -5.08 -10.36 -21.27
C ARG A 65 -6.33 -10.97 -20.65
N GLU A 66 -6.16 -11.82 -19.64
CA GLU A 66 -7.29 -12.44 -18.94
C GLU A 66 -8.15 -11.40 -18.21
N GLU A 67 -7.54 -10.38 -17.58
CA GLU A 67 -8.26 -9.26 -16.97
C GLU A 67 -9.16 -8.55 -18.00
N HIS A 68 -8.64 -8.26 -19.18
CA HIS A 68 -9.41 -7.60 -20.25
C HIS A 68 -10.52 -8.51 -20.80
N GLN A 69 -10.30 -9.82 -20.85
CA GLN A 69 -11.29 -10.78 -21.35
C GLN A 69 -12.46 -10.96 -20.36
N GLN A 70 -12.16 -11.09 -19.07
CA GLN A 70 -13.18 -11.38 -18.06
C GLN A 70 -13.86 -10.12 -17.51
N PHE A 71 -13.17 -8.98 -17.54
CA PHE A 71 -13.66 -7.74 -16.97
C PHE A 71 -13.68 -6.64 -18.03
N SER A 72 -14.88 -6.24 -18.43
CA SER A 72 -15.05 -5.05 -19.26
C SER A 72 -14.56 -3.80 -18.51
N PRO A 73 -14.02 -2.79 -19.24
CA PRO A 73 -13.69 -1.50 -18.65
C PRO A 73 -14.94 -0.88 -18.05
N LYS A 74 -15.03 -0.88 -16.72
CA LYS A 74 -16.14 -0.26 -15.99
C LYS A 74 -15.71 1.10 -15.46
N LYS A 75 -16.66 2.03 -15.43
CA LYS A 75 -16.51 3.28 -14.69
C LYS A 75 -16.24 2.94 -13.22
N ARG A 76 -15.28 3.65 -12.60
CA ARG A 76 -14.98 3.51 -11.18
C ARG A 76 -16.23 3.77 -10.36
N ARG A 77 -16.60 2.85 -9.48
CA ARG A 77 -17.65 3.03 -8.49
C ARG A 77 -17.09 3.94 -7.39
N ARG A 78 -17.79 5.02 -7.11
CA ARG A 78 -17.43 6.01 -6.09
C ARG A 78 -18.50 6.02 -5.03
N PHE A 79 -18.08 6.03 -3.77
CA PHE A 79 -18.93 6.11 -2.59
C PHE A 79 -18.67 7.43 -1.86
N SER A 80 -19.68 7.95 -1.18
CA SER A 80 -19.54 9.16 -0.36
C SER A 80 -18.78 8.85 0.93
N TYR A 81 -18.12 9.84 1.52
CA TYR A 81 -17.55 9.72 2.86
C TYR A 81 -18.62 9.42 3.92
N SER A 82 -19.86 9.89 3.71
CA SER A 82 -21.00 9.62 4.60
C SER A 82 -21.48 8.17 4.57
N ASP A 83 -21.08 7.38 3.56
CA ASP A 83 -21.55 5.99 3.44
C ASP A 83 -20.92 5.09 4.51
N ASN A 84 -19.83 5.53 5.15
CA ASN A 84 -19.11 4.87 6.25
C ASN A 84 -18.85 3.37 6.02
N ARG A 85 -18.61 2.98 4.75
CA ARG A 85 -18.36 1.59 4.34
C ARG A 85 -16.93 1.13 4.60
N SER A 86 -16.04 2.07 4.89
CA SER A 86 -14.62 1.87 5.06
C SER A 86 -14.04 2.99 5.92
N ALA A 87 -12.73 2.96 6.17
CA ALA A 87 -12.04 4.02 6.90
C ALA A 87 -11.89 5.33 6.11
N ALA A 88 -12.65 5.60 5.03
CA ALA A 88 -12.53 6.83 4.27
C ALA A 88 -12.84 8.07 5.14
N LEU A 89 -12.04 9.14 5.01
CA LEU A 89 -12.15 10.32 5.86
C LEU A 89 -12.36 11.60 5.04
N SER A 90 -13.40 12.36 5.38
CA SER A 90 -13.58 13.74 4.91
C SER A 90 -12.87 14.74 5.81
N LEU A 91 -12.55 15.93 5.28
CA LEU A 91 -12.10 17.04 6.12
C LEU A 91 -13.25 17.52 7.02
N PRO A 92 -12.98 17.84 8.31
CA PRO A 92 -14.00 18.24 9.28
C PRO A 92 -14.40 19.72 9.16
N TYR A 93 -14.40 20.26 7.94
CA TYR A 93 -14.75 21.65 7.64
C TYR A 93 -15.93 21.70 6.67
N SER A 94 -16.72 22.77 6.70
CA SER A 94 -17.79 22.98 5.72
C SER A 94 -17.22 23.31 4.33
N THR A 95 -18.05 23.15 3.30
CA THR A 95 -17.67 23.57 1.94
C THR A 95 -17.42 25.07 1.87
N GLU A 96 -18.19 25.91 2.57
CA GLU A 96 -17.94 27.36 2.58
C GLU A 96 -16.58 27.68 3.22
N GLN A 97 -16.27 27.07 4.37
CA GLN A 97 -14.98 27.29 5.05
C GLN A 97 -13.80 26.98 4.13
N LEU A 98 -13.82 25.83 3.46
CA LEU A 98 -12.77 25.44 2.52
C LEU A 98 -12.74 26.37 1.28
N ALA A 99 -13.91 26.78 0.77
CA ALA A 99 -14.00 27.68 -0.37
C ALA A 99 -13.39 29.05 -0.08
N THR A 100 -13.57 29.60 1.13
CA THR A 100 -12.95 30.89 1.50
C THR A 100 -11.41 30.84 1.51
N LYS A 101 -10.82 29.65 1.62
CA LYS A 101 -9.38 29.42 1.66
C LYS A 101 -8.83 28.75 0.40
N GLN A 102 -9.64 28.54 -0.64
CA GLN A 102 -9.26 27.74 -1.82
C GLN A 102 -7.98 28.22 -2.53
N ASN A 103 -7.68 29.52 -2.45
CA ASN A 103 -6.53 30.15 -3.08
C ASN A 103 -5.35 30.36 -2.13
N ASP A 104 -5.50 29.99 -0.85
CA ASP A 104 -4.50 30.12 0.21
C ASP A 104 -3.97 28.72 0.57
N GLN A 105 -2.88 28.33 -0.11
CA GLN A 105 -2.30 26.99 0.07
C GLN A 105 -1.81 26.76 1.50
N GLU A 106 -1.26 27.78 2.16
CA GLU A 106 -0.76 27.69 3.53
C GLU A 106 -1.91 27.50 4.53
N ALA A 107 -3.02 28.24 4.35
CA ALA A 107 -4.21 28.02 5.17
C ALA A 107 -4.79 26.60 4.98
N LEU A 108 -4.90 26.13 3.74
CA LEU A 108 -5.38 24.76 3.44
C LEU A 108 -4.45 23.69 4.01
N LEU A 109 -3.13 23.91 3.96
CA LEU A 109 -2.13 23.03 4.56
C LEU A 109 -2.29 22.98 6.08
N GLY A 110 -2.40 24.15 6.73
CA GLY A 110 -2.64 24.25 8.17
C GLY A 110 -3.93 23.56 8.61
N MET A 111 -5.02 23.74 7.85
CA MET A 111 -6.30 23.08 8.10
C MET A 111 -6.22 21.54 7.95
N SER A 112 -5.37 21.04 7.06
CA SER A 112 -5.31 19.63 6.67
C SER A 112 -4.19 18.82 7.35
N LYS A 113 -3.36 19.46 8.18
CA LYS A 113 -2.16 18.87 8.78
C LYS A 113 -2.36 17.48 9.39
N LYS A 114 -3.37 17.32 10.25
CA LYS A 114 -3.66 16.03 10.92
C LYS A 114 -4.06 14.95 9.91
N SER A 115 -4.89 15.32 8.93
CA SER A 115 -5.36 14.40 7.88
C SER A 115 -4.24 13.96 6.94
N ILE A 116 -3.25 14.82 6.67
CA ILE A 116 -2.06 14.47 5.88
C ILE A 116 -1.21 13.43 6.62
N ILE A 117 -0.95 13.64 7.92
CA ILE A 117 -0.20 12.69 8.76
C ILE A 117 -0.92 11.33 8.82
N GLU A 118 -2.24 11.34 9.11
CA GLU A 118 -3.07 10.12 9.14
C GLU A 118 -3.07 9.40 7.79
N HIS A 119 -3.20 10.14 6.69
CA HIS A 119 -3.17 9.59 5.34
C HIS A 119 -1.86 8.87 5.04
N ALA A 120 -0.72 9.50 5.38
CA ALA A 120 0.60 8.92 5.21
C ALA A 120 0.83 7.71 6.13
N ASN A 121 0.33 7.75 7.37
CA ASN A 121 0.43 6.64 8.30
C ASN A 121 -0.35 5.40 7.83
N ARG A 122 -1.60 5.59 7.39
CA ARG A 122 -2.44 4.51 6.83
C ARG A 122 -1.81 3.79 5.66
N ARG A 123 -0.99 4.48 4.87
CA ARG A 123 -0.27 3.87 3.75
C ARG A 123 0.63 2.73 4.23
N VAL A 124 1.33 2.96 5.34
CA VAL A 124 2.23 1.99 5.95
C VAL A 124 1.43 0.78 6.46
N ASP A 125 0.34 1.03 7.21
CA ASP A 125 -0.56 0.00 7.72
C ASP A 125 -1.12 -0.87 6.59
N LEU A 126 -1.71 -0.23 5.57
CA LEU A 126 -2.34 -0.89 4.44
C LEU A 126 -1.33 -1.71 3.63
N PHE A 127 -0.10 -1.22 3.49
CA PHE A 127 0.96 -1.96 2.83
C PHE A 127 1.34 -3.21 3.64
N PHE A 128 1.51 -3.09 4.96
CA PHE A 128 1.82 -4.24 5.82
C PHE A 128 0.73 -5.31 5.78
N TYR A 129 -0.54 -4.93 5.86
CA TYR A 129 -1.65 -5.89 5.74
C TYR A 129 -1.73 -6.53 4.35
N THR A 130 -1.30 -5.83 3.30
CA THR A 130 -1.16 -6.42 1.96
C THR A 130 -0.05 -7.47 1.94
N LEU A 131 1.09 -7.21 2.60
CA LEU A 131 2.17 -8.20 2.73
C LEU A 131 1.71 -9.45 3.49
N ILE A 132 1.00 -9.27 4.62
CA ILE A 132 0.41 -10.38 5.38
C ILE A 132 -0.54 -11.18 4.50
N ALA A 133 -1.44 -10.52 3.77
CA ALA A 133 -2.42 -11.20 2.94
C ALA A 133 -1.76 -12.11 1.89
N TYR A 134 -0.68 -11.65 1.26
CA TYR A 134 0.02 -12.40 0.21
C TYR A 134 1.05 -13.40 0.75
N TYR A 135 1.46 -13.34 2.02
CA TYR A 135 2.57 -14.14 2.55
C TYR A 135 2.43 -15.65 2.30
N LYS A 136 3.40 -16.24 1.58
CA LYS A 136 3.46 -17.67 1.23
C LYS A 136 2.22 -18.21 0.50
N THR A 137 1.47 -17.36 -0.18
CA THR A 137 0.25 -17.77 -0.91
C THR A 137 0.52 -18.30 -2.32
N SER A 138 1.71 -18.04 -2.87
CA SER A 138 2.02 -18.31 -4.29
C SER A 138 1.07 -17.62 -5.30
N PHE A 139 0.33 -16.59 -4.86
CA PHE A 139 -0.37 -15.68 -5.76
C PHE A 139 0.53 -14.49 -6.11
N PHE A 140 0.69 -14.21 -7.41
CA PHE A 140 1.64 -13.23 -7.90
C PHE A 140 0.95 -11.94 -8.34
N PRO A 141 0.93 -10.89 -7.52
CA PRO A 141 0.22 -9.68 -7.85
C PRO A 141 0.91 -8.87 -8.96
N THR A 142 0.09 -8.19 -9.72
CA THR A 142 0.44 -7.10 -10.63
C THR A 142 -0.64 -6.03 -10.54
N TYR A 143 -0.42 -4.91 -11.23
CA TYR A 143 -1.40 -3.82 -11.27
C TYR A 143 -2.74 -4.31 -11.80
N ALA A 144 -3.83 -3.78 -11.27
CA ALA A 144 -5.17 -3.90 -11.85
C ALA A 144 -5.77 -2.51 -12.09
N GLN A 145 -6.83 -2.46 -12.88
CA GLN A 145 -7.61 -1.23 -13.00
C GLN A 145 -8.37 -0.95 -11.70
N THR A 146 -8.15 0.22 -11.10
CA THR A 146 -8.89 0.67 -9.90
C THR A 146 -10.35 0.96 -10.23
N THR A 147 -11.24 0.05 -9.80
CA THR A 147 -12.69 0.11 -10.04
C THR A 147 -13.51 0.56 -8.82
N LEU A 148 -12.89 0.71 -7.65
CA LEU A 148 -13.52 1.16 -6.41
C LEU A 148 -12.83 2.42 -5.89
N GLN A 149 -13.58 3.26 -5.18
CA GLN A 149 -13.06 4.40 -4.43
C GLN A 149 -14.08 4.84 -3.39
N HIS A 150 -13.67 4.91 -2.13
CA HIS A 150 -14.50 5.41 -1.04
C HIS A 150 -14.07 6.83 -0.71
N GLY A 151 -14.91 7.80 -1.08
CA GLY A 151 -14.66 9.23 -0.95
C GLY A 151 -14.58 9.96 -2.29
N THR A 152 -14.97 11.24 -2.25
CA THR A 152 -14.91 12.16 -3.38
C THR A 152 -14.53 13.54 -2.90
N GLY A 153 -13.62 14.21 -3.61
CA GLY A 153 -13.30 15.62 -3.33
C GLY A 153 -14.46 16.57 -3.59
N ARG A 154 -14.37 17.78 -3.05
CA ARG A 154 -15.36 18.86 -3.19
C ARG A 154 -14.95 19.82 -4.30
N THR A 155 -15.95 20.35 -4.99
CA THR A 155 -15.77 21.29 -6.11
C THR A 155 -16.61 22.55 -5.92
N ILE A 156 -16.11 23.69 -6.42
CA ILE A 156 -16.83 24.95 -6.49
C ILE A 156 -16.48 25.68 -7.79
N ASN A 157 -17.46 26.28 -8.46
CA ASN A 157 -17.25 27.09 -9.67
C ASN A 157 -16.29 26.48 -10.71
N LYS A 158 -16.41 25.15 -10.94
CA LYS A 158 -15.59 24.30 -11.82
C LYS A 158 -14.16 24.00 -11.35
N GLY A 159 -13.73 24.49 -10.18
CA GLY A 159 -12.46 24.13 -9.52
C GLY A 159 -12.65 23.02 -8.47
N CYS A 160 -11.61 22.21 -8.26
CA CYS A 160 -11.54 21.28 -7.12
C CYS A 160 -10.98 22.04 -5.90
N ILE A 161 -11.73 22.06 -4.80
CA ILE A 161 -11.24 22.57 -3.51
C ILE A 161 -10.40 21.50 -2.81
N THR A 162 -10.88 20.25 -2.87
CA THR A 162 -10.25 19.07 -2.29
C THR A 162 -10.32 17.91 -3.28
N GLU A 163 -9.49 16.90 -3.07
CA GLU A 163 -9.42 15.66 -3.83
C GLU A 163 -9.46 14.46 -2.89
N ALA A 164 -9.82 13.29 -3.44
CA ALA A 164 -9.89 12.04 -2.70
C ALA A 164 -8.57 11.28 -2.88
N CYS A 165 -7.64 11.47 -1.96
CA CYS A 165 -6.28 10.92 -2.04
C CYS A 165 -6.28 9.47 -1.55
N HIS A 166 -5.78 8.54 -2.36
CA HIS A 166 -5.71 7.13 -1.99
C HIS A 166 -4.58 6.88 -0.99
N SER A 167 -4.91 6.34 0.19
CA SER A 167 -3.88 6.01 1.18
C SER A 167 -3.02 4.82 0.77
N SER A 168 -3.45 3.99 -0.19
CA SER A 168 -2.64 2.86 -0.68
C SER A 168 -2.02 3.15 -2.05
N PHE A 169 -0.75 2.78 -2.22
CA PHE A 169 -0.13 2.70 -3.54
C PHE A 169 -0.61 1.51 -4.35
N THR A 170 -1.24 0.50 -3.75
CA THR A 170 -1.72 -0.70 -4.45
C THR A 170 -3.24 -0.85 -4.29
N PRO A 171 -4.05 0.16 -4.68
CA PRO A 171 -5.49 0.16 -4.44
C PRO A 171 -6.21 -0.97 -5.19
N SER A 172 -5.62 -1.48 -6.28
CA SER A 172 -6.16 -2.60 -7.03
C SER A 172 -5.05 -3.50 -7.54
N LEU A 173 -5.15 -4.78 -7.22
CA LEU A 173 -4.23 -5.84 -7.64
C LEU A 173 -4.94 -6.85 -8.53
N LEU A 174 -4.15 -7.51 -9.38
CA LEU A 174 -4.51 -8.65 -10.23
C LEU A 174 -3.53 -9.78 -9.95
N ASP A 175 -4.01 -11.01 -9.76
CA ASP A 175 -3.14 -12.18 -9.60
C ASP A 175 -3.76 -13.43 -10.24
N ASN A 176 -3.09 -14.58 -10.11
CA ASN A 176 -3.49 -15.85 -10.72
C ASN A 176 -4.81 -16.44 -10.18
N ILE A 177 -5.47 -15.85 -9.19
CA ILE A 177 -6.83 -16.27 -8.82
C ILE A 177 -7.81 -16.10 -9.99
N ILE A 178 -7.56 -15.15 -10.88
CA ILE A 178 -8.43 -14.86 -12.04
C ILE A 178 -8.66 -16.08 -12.94
N TYR A 179 -7.69 -17.00 -12.98
CA TYR A 179 -7.81 -18.23 -13.78
C TYR A 179 -8.78 -19.24 -13.15
N GLN A 180 -9.07 -19.13 -11.86
CA GLN A 180 -10.01 -20.00 -11.15
C GLN A 180 -11.48 -19.58 -11.34
N ASN A 181 -11.73 -18.36 -11.82
CA ASN A 181 -13.09 -17.83 -12.03
C ASN A 181 -13.96 -18.71 -12.93
N LYS A 182 -13.36 -19.42 -13.90
CA LYS A 182 -14.09 -20.34 -14.79
C LYS A 182 -14.60 -21.57 -14.05
N ASP A 183 -13.86 -22.03 -13.05
CA ASP A 183 -14.19 -23.23 -12.28
C ASP A 183 -15.16 -22.93 -11.13
N THR A 184 -15.07 -21.73 -10.55
CA THR A 184 -15.91 -21.32 -9.40
C THR A 184 -17.15 -20.53 -9.79
N GLY A 185 -17.18 -19.92 -10.98
CA GLY A 185 -18.20 -18.95 -11.39
C GLY A 185 -18.08 -17.58 -10.71
N GLU A 186 -17.11 -17.39 -9.82
CA GLU A 186 -16.82 -16.11 -9.17
C GLU A 186 -16.08 -15.16 -10.16
N LYS A 187 -16.07 -13.86 -9.87
CA LYS A 187 -15.36 -12.85 -10.67
C LYS A 187 -14.29 -12.13 -9.84
N LEU A 188 -13.28 -12.87 -9.42
CA LEU A 188 -12.18 -12.37 -8.61
C LEU A 188 -11.05 -11.86 -9.52
N ARG A 189 -10.51 -10.66 -9.22
CA ARG A 189 -9.29 -10.16 -9.87
C ARG A 189 -8.04 -10.58 -9.11
N SER A 190 -8.15 -10.71 -7.82
CA SER A 190 -7.04 -10.98 -6.91
C SER A 190 -7.51 -11.69 -5.65
N LEU A 191 -6.56 -12.23 -4.90
CA LEU A 191 -6.77 -12.80 -3.58
C LEU A 191 -7.53 -11.86 -2.62
N LEU A 192 -7.38 -10.55 -2.83
CA LEU A 192 -8.07 -9.54 -2.02
C LEU A 192 -9.49 -9.22 -2.50
N SER A 193 -9.93 -9.77 -3.63
CA SER A 193 -11.26 -9.49 -4.17
C SER A 193 -12.34 -9.86 -3.17
N ASP A 194 -13.31 -8.98 -2.98
CA ASP A 194 -14.39 -9.13 -2.02
C ASP A 194 -13.91 -9.28 -0.56
N THR A 195 -12.76 -8.71 -0.19
CA THR A 195 -12.34 -8.61 1.22
C THR A 195 -12.65 -7.23 1.81
N HIS A 196 -12.63 -7.12 3.15
CA HIS A 196 -12.63 -5.80 3.81
C HIS A 196 -11.34 -5.03 3.50
N LEU A 197 -10.19 -5.73 3.38
CA LEU A 197 -8.92 -5.11 3.03
C LEU A 197 -8.97 -4.45 1.64
N GLN A 198 -9.61 -5.04 0.63
CA GLN A 198 -9.81 -4.38 -0.66
C GLN A 198 -10.57 -3.05 -0.53
N ASN A 199 -11.58 -2.99 0.34
CA ASN A 199 -12.30 -1.74 0.60
C ASN A 199 -11.39 -0.72 1.31
N SER A 200 -10.57 -1.19 2.24
CA SER A 200 -9.59 -0.36 2.95
C SER A 200 -8.51 0.20 2.02
N LEU A 201 -7.97 -0.61 1.09
CA LEU A 201 -7.02 -0.18 0.06
C LEU A 201 -7.60 0.86 -0.90
N ASN A 202 -8.91 0.85 -1.12
CA ASN A 202 -9.63 1.83 -1.93
C ASN A 202 -10.23 2.99 -1.12
N SER A 203 -9.92 3.07 0.18
CA SER A 203 -10.31 4.20 1.01
C SER A 203 -9.44 5.42 0.71
N THR A 204 -10.07 6.58 0.79
CA THR A 204 -9.38 7.85 0.55
C THR A 204 -9.47 8.77 1.75
N VAL A 205 -8.56 9.73 1.81
CA VAL A 205 -8.67 10.89 2.70
C VAL A 205 -8.89 12.11 1.83
N GLU A 206 -9.88 12.91 2.18
CA GLU A 206 -10.14 14.19 1.53
C GLU A 206 -9.01 15.16 1.90
N LEU A 207 -8.27 15.65 0.91
CA LEU A 207 -7.12 16.54 1.12
C LEU A 207 -7.05 17.60 0.00
N PRO A 208 -6.32 18.70 0.20
CA PRO A 208 -6.09 19.68 -0.86
C PRO A 208 -5.38 19.08 -2.10
N PRO A 209 -5.63 19.59 -3.31
CA PRO A 209 -5.06 19.04 -4.54
C PRO A 209 -3.53 18.93 -4.57
N PHE A 210 -2.82 19.84 -3.89
CA PHE A 210 -1.36 19.80 -3.84
C PHE A 210 -0.81 18.59 -3.06
N VAL A 211 -1.62 17.98 -2.20
CA VAL A 211 -1.25 16.72 -1.52
C VAL A 211 -1.34 15.56 -2.50
N ASN A 212 -2.41 15.51 -3.30
CA ASN A 212 -2.56 14.50 -4.35
C ASN A 212 -1.47 14.63 -5.43
N ASP A 213 -1.04 15.86 -5.76
CA ASP A 213 0.11 16.09 -6.66
C ASP A 213 1.40 15.45 -6.10
N LEU A 214 1.63 15.49 -4.78
CA LEU A 214 2.77 14.81 -4.12
C LEU A 214 2.57 13.28 -4.11
N ASP A 215 1.36 12.80 -3.80
CA ASP A 215 1.05 11.37 -3.84
C ASP A 215 1.27 10.78 -5.23
N ASP A 216 0.93 11.50 -6.31
CA ASP A 216 1.21 11.07 -7.68
C ASP A 216 2.73 10.87 -7.90
N VAL A 217 3.57 11.74 -7.34
CA VAL A 217 5.05 11.60 -7.43
C VAL A 217 5.54 10.40 -6.63
N LEU A 218 5.04 10.22 -5.40
CA LEU A 218 5.41 9.09 -4.56
C LEU A 218 4.94 7.77 -5.18
N GLU A 219 3.72 7.72 -5.69
CA GLU A 219 3.12 6.56 -6.35
C GLU A 219 3.92 6.14 -7.59
N ASN A 220 4.26 7.10 -8.45
CA ASN A 220 5.06 6.81 -9.65
C ASN A 220 6.45 6.26 -9.32
N THR A 221 7.04 6.74 -8.21
CA THR A 221 8.38 6.33 -7.77
C THR A 221 8.35 4.98 -7.05
N CYS A 222 7.43 4.80 -6.11
CA CYS A 222 7.47 3.71 -5.11
C CYS A 222 6.65 2.48 -5.52
N ARG A 223 5.58 2.66 -6.32
CA ARG A 223 4.63 1.58 -6.62
C ARG A 223 5.27 0.36 -7.30
N PRO A 224 6.21 0.49 -8.27
CA PRO A 224 6.86 -0.66 -8.87
C PRO A 224 7.58 -1.55 -7.85
N GLU A 225 8.33 -0.92 -6.95
CA GLU A 225 9.05 -1.63 -5.90
C GLU A 225 8.09 -2.24 -4.88
N CYS A 226 6.99 -1.55 -4.54
CA CYS A 226 5.92 -2.10 -3.70
C CYS A 226 5.39 -3.43 -4.24
N ILE A 227 5.12 -3.51 -5.55
CA ILE A 227 4.66 -4.75 -6.19
C ILE A 227 5.71 -5.86 -6.08
N GLU A 228 6.98 -5.52 -6.27
CA GLU A 228 8.08 -6.50 -6.16
C GLU A 228 8.23 -7.05 -4.73
N ILE A 229 8.17 -6.18 -3.72
CA ILE A 229 8.18 -6.59 -2.31
C ILE A 229 7.02 -7.55 -2.02
N ILE A 230 5.80 -7.25 -2.51
CA ILE A 230 4.65 -8.14 -2.31
C ILE A 230 4.87 -9.50 -3.02
N ARG A 231 5.46 -9.53 -4.22
CA ARG A 231 5.77 -10.79 -4.93
C ARG A 231 6.79 -11.64 -4.19
N ARG A 232 7.88 -11.04 -3.70
CA ARG A 232 8.89 -11.75 -2.88
C ARG A 232 8.27 -12.29 -1.58
N THR A 233 7.36 -11.53 -0.99
CA THR A 233 6.55 -11.97 0.16
C THR A 233 5.64 -13.14 -0.21
N SER A 234 5.07 -13.15 -1.42
CA SER A 234 4.13 -14.20 -1.86
C SER A 234 4.74 -15.59 -1.97
N ILE A 235 6.03 -15.68 -2.28
CA ILE A 235 6.79 -16.94 -2.29
C ILE A 235 7.48 -17.23 -0.96
N GLY A 236 7.37 -16.32 0.01
CA GLY A 236 8.02 -16.43 1.31
C GLY A 236 9.54 -16.25 1.26
N GLU A 237 10.09 -15.61 0.23
CA GLU A 237 11.50 -15.21 0.17
C GLU A 237 11.83 -14.20 1.27
N ILE A 238 10.87 -13.31 1.53
CA ILE A 238 10.87 -12.40 2.67
C ILE A 238 9.55 -12.56 3.43
N ASN A 239 9.58 -12.30 4.74
CA ASN A 239 8.38 -12.22 5.57
C ASN A 239 7.78 -10.79 5.57
N PRO A 240 6.54 -10.60 6.05
CA PRO A 240 5.89 -9.28 6.04
C PRO A 240 6.65 -8.18 6.77
N ILE A 241 7.41 -8.49 7.82
CA ILE A 241 8.18 -7.51 8.61
C ILE A 241 9.43 -7.08 7.83
N GLU A 242 10.11 -8.03 7.19
CA GLU A 242 11.21 -7.74 6.26
C GLU A 242 10.71 -6.90 5.08
N GLY A 243 9.56 -7.25 4.49
CA GLY A 243 8.95 -6.48 3.41
C GLY A 243 8.58 -5.06 3.82
N LEU A 244 8.03 -4.87 5.02
CA LEU A 244 7.72 -3.54 5.55
C LEU A 244 8.98 -2.72 5.80
N THR A 245 10.06 -3.35 6.28
CA THR A 245 11.36 -2.70 6.45
C THR A 245 11.92 -2.20 5.12
N ILE A 246 11.87 -3.02 4.06
CA ILE A 246 12.31 -2.60 2.72
C ILE A 246 11.48 -1.41 2.22
N PHE A 247 10.16 -1.46 2.42
CA PHE A 247 9.27 -0.36 2.03
C PHE A 247 9.55 0.93 2.79
N LEU A 248 9.72 0.89 4.11
CA LEU A 248 9.99 2.08 4.91
C LEU A 248 11.35 2.69 4.56
N LYS A 249 12.36 1.87 4.30
CA LYS A 249 13.66 2.36 3.82
C LYS A 249 13.56 3.05 2.46
N MET A 250 12.83 2.44 1.51
CA MET A 250 12.56 3.09 0.22
C MET A 250 11.82 4.42 0.41
N MET A 251 10.81 4.47 1.28
CA MET A 251 10.08 5.71 1.57
C MET A 251 10.98 6.77 2.21
N HIS A 252 11.85 6.38 3.15
CA HIS A 252 12.87 7.25 3.75
C HIS A 252 13.75 7.88 2.66
N ASP A 253 14.39 7.06 1.83
CA ASP A 253 15.29 7.53 0.77
C ASP A 253 14.59 8.49 -0.21
N VAL A 254 13.35 8.17 -0.60
CA VAL A 254 12.56 9.02 -1.51
C VAL A 254 12.17 10.35 -0.85
N LEU A 255 11.74 10.32 0.41
CA LEU A 255 11.31 11.53 1.12
C LEU A 255 12.48 12.46 1.44
N GLU A 256 13.66 11.91 1.77
CA GLU A 256 14.89 12.70 1.92
C GLU A 256 15.28 13.38 0.61
N ASP A 257 15.32 12.64 -0.51
CA ASP A 257 15.65 13.20 -1.83
C ASP A 257 14.65 14.30 -2.25
N LEU A 258 13.36 14.12 -1.95
CA LEU A 258 12.35 15.16 -2.19
C LEU A 258 12.58 16.39 -1.31
N LYS A 259 12.97 16.20 -0.04
CA LYS A 259 13.26 17.29 0.89
C LYS A 259 14.49 18.09 0.43
N GLU A 260 15.58 17.41 0.08
CA GLU A 260 16.80 18.05 -0.46
C GLU A 260 16.51 18.87 -1.73
N LYS A 261 15.61 18.38 -2.59
CA LYS A 261 15.20 19.10 -3.81
C LYS A 261 14.28 20.29 -3.53
N ALA A 262 13.55 20.28 -2.42
CA ALA A 262 12.66 21.36 -2.02
C ALA A 262 13.39 22.48 -1.27
N GLU A 263 14.56 22.21 -0.71
CA GLU A 263 15.37 23.23 -0.04
C GLU A 263 15.91 24.28 -1.03
N PRO A 264 15.89 25.57 -0.65
CA PRO A 264 16.41 26.63 -1.51
C PRO A 264 17.93 26.46 -1.66
N LYS A 265 18.37 26.08 -2.87
CA LYS A 265 19.80 26.09 -3.20
C LYS A 265 20.33 27.52 -3.10
N SER A 266 21.38 27.73 -2.31
CA SER A 266 22.12 29.00 -2.24
C SER A 266 22.43 29.50 -3.66
N PRO A 267 22.31 30.81 -3.94
CA PRO A 267 22.49 31.34 -5.28
C PRO A 267 23.99 31.38 -5.63
N SER A 268 24.55 30.25 -6.06
CA SER A 268 25.80 30.23 -6.81
C SER A 268 25.50 30.35 -8.30
N SER A 269 25.71 31.56 -8.80
CA SER A 269 26.08 31.95 -10.17
C SER A 269 25.59 31.08 -11.34
N LEU A 270 24.75 31.71 -12.18
CA LEU A 270 24.59 31.44 -13.61
C LEU A 270 24.04 30.05 -14.00
N SER A 271 22.73 29.86 -13.86
CA SER A 271 21.97 29.03 -14.81
C SER A 271 20.64 29.70 -15.15
N HIS A 272 20.71 30.68 -16.06
CA HIS A 272 19.56 31.00 -16.89
C HIS A 272 19.28 29.80 -17.81
N HIS A 273 18.00 29.47 -17.99
CA HIS A 273 17.42 28.43 -18.87
C HIS A 273 17.09 27.09 -18.22
N SER A 274 15.98 27.05 -17.48
CA SER A 274 15.01 25.96 -17.63
C SER A 274 13.59 26.52 -17.53
N VAL A 275 12.95 26.70 -18.69
CA VAL A 275 11.53 27.02 -18.84
C VAL A 275 10.74 25.73 -18.66
N LEU A 276 10.77 25.19 -17.45
CA LEU A 276 9.82 24.21 -16.95
C LEU A 276 9.64 24.57 -15.48
N LYS A 277 8.54 25.27 -15.18
CA LYS A 277 8.07 25.48 -13.80
C LYS A 277 7.78 24.12 -13.17
N GLN A 278 8.81 23.41 -12.71
CA GLN A 278 8.64 22.46 -11.63
C GLN A 278 8.11 23.31 -10.48
N LYS A 279 6.80 23.18 -10.17
CA LYS A 279 6.25 23.74 -8.95
C LYS A 279 7.14 23.21 -7.82
N SER A 280 7.87 24.09 -7.15
CA SER A 280 8.66 23.71 -5.99
C SER A 280 7.71 23.07 -4.98
N MET A 281 7.98 21.83 -4.59
CA MET A 281 7.19 21.15 -3.57
C MET A 281 7.34 21.88 -2.24
N ASN A 282 6.25 22.00 -1.49
CA ASN A 282 6.28 22.67 -0.19
C ASN A 282 7.05 21.77 0.81
N PRO A 283 8.17 22.21 1.38
CA PRO A 283 8.96 21.40 2.31
C PRO A 283 8.17 21.01 3.57
N VAL A 284 7.24 21.87 4.03
CA VAL A 284 6.37 21.56 5.17
C VAL A 284 5.46 20.38 4.84
N LEU A 285 4.94 20.29 3.61
CA LEU A 285 4.13 19.15 3.19
C LEU A 285 4.94 17.85 3.23
N ILE A 286 6.20 17.88 2.76
CA ILE A 286 7.10 16.73 2.80
C ILE A 286 7.32 16.31 4.25
N ASP A 287 7.63 17.25 5.16
CA ASP A 287 7.82 16.97 6.59
C ASP A 287 6.58 16.33 7.24
N LEU A 288 5.36 16.73 6.84
CA LEU A 288 4.13 16.09 7.33
C LEU A 288 3.99 14.65 6.85
N VAL A 289 4.30 14.38 5.58
CA VAL A 289 4.27 13.02 5.03
C VAL A 289 5.35 12.16 5.66
N THR A 290 6.57 12.68 5.84
CA THR A 290 7.68 12.05 6.58
C THR A 290 7.26 11.73 8.01
N THR A 291 6.63 12.67 8.70
CA THR A 291 6.13 12.46 10.05
C THR A 291 5.14 11.29 10.10
N GLY A 292 4.12 11.28 9.23
CA GLY A 292 3.13 10.19 9.20
C GLY A 292 3.72 8.85 8.78
N THR A 293 4.73 8.85 7.91
CA THR A 293 5.31 7.64 7.34
C THR A 293 6.38 7.00 8.22
N LEU A 294 7.25 7.78 8.86
CA LEU A 294 8.51 7.31 9.47
C LEU A 294 8.60 7.51 10.99
N SER A 295 8.00 8.57 11.56
CA SER A 295 8.33 9.07 12.92
C SER A 295 8.25 8.04 14.04
N ASN A 296 7.25 7.15 14.01
CA ASN A 296 7.05 6.10 15.02
C ASN A 296 7.05 4.70 14.39
N THR A 297 7.50 4.58 13.14
CA THR A 297 7.41 3.35 12.35
C THR A 297 8.79 2.86 11.94
N PHE A 298 9.78 3.75 11.79
CA PHE A 298 11.10 3.45 11.28
C PHE A 298 12.19 3.94 12.24
N SER A 299 13.23 3.13 12.41
CA SER A 299 14.41 3.46 13.21
C SER A 299 15.56 3.79 12.29
N ASP A 300 16.02 5.04 12.32
CA ASP A 300 17.16 5.48 11.50
C ASP A 300 18.47 4.80 11.92
N GLU A 301 18.61 4.46 13.19
CA GLU A 301 19.79 3.78 13.74
C GLU A 301 19.96 2.37 13.18
N THR A 302 18.87 1.60 13.18
CA THR A 302 18.89 0.20 12.74
C THR A 302 18.52 0.04 11.27
N GLN A 303 17.96 1.09 10.64
CA GLN A 303 17.40 1.07 9.29
C GLN A 303 16.32 0.00 9.13
N THR A 304 15.49 -0.18 10.17
CA THR A 304 14.42 -1.19 10.23
C THR A 304 13.12 -0.59 10.75
N VAL A 305 12.02 -1.30 10.50
CA VAL A 305 10.75 -1.02 11.19
C VAL A 305 10.93 -1.13 12.71
N MET A 306 10.28 -0.24 13.46
CA MET A 306 10.27 -0.26 14.92
C MET A 306 9.48 -1.47 15.44
N ASP A 307 9.99 -2.13 16.49
CA ASP A 307 9.37 -3.33 17.03
C ASP A 307 8.00 -3.04 17.65
N GLU A 308 7.88 -1.92 18.36
CA GLU A 308 6.65 -1.47 19.01
C GLU A 308 5.53 -1.26 17.99
N TYR A 309 5.88 -0.74 16.82
CA TYR A 309 4.95 -0.54 15.72
C TYR A 309 4.50 -1.88 15.09
N ILE A 310 5.42 -2.84 14.93
CA ILE A 310 5.04 -4.21 14.51
C ILE A 310 4.09 -4.85 15.53
N GLN A 311 4.39 -4.75 16.82
CA GLN A 311 3.53 -5.30 17.88
C GLN A 311 2.13 -4.67 17.85
N LEU A 312 2.03 -3.37 17.53
CA LEU A 312 0.77 -2.66 17.35
C LEU A 312 -0.02 -3.23 16.16
N LEU A 313 0.60 -3.33 14.98
CA LEU A 313 -0.06 -3.83 13.76
C LEU A 313 -0.48 -5.31 13.89
N LEU A 314 0.30 -6.11 14.63
CA LEU A 314 -0.01 -7.49 14.97
C LEU A 314 -1.04 -7.62 16.10
N ARG A 315 -1.53 -6.51 16.67
CA ARG A 315 -2.53 -6.46 17.73
C ARG A 315 -2.13 -7.31 18.95
N MET A 316 -0.86 -7.22 19.34
CA MET A 316 -0.30 -8.06 20.40
C MET A 316 -0.81 -7.65 21.78
N LYS A 317 -1.25 -8.65 22.55
CA LYS A 317 -1.68 -8.49 23.95
C LYS A 317 -0.46 -8.34 24.88
N PRO A 318 -0.63 -7.72 26.07
CA PRO A 318 0.46 -7.55 27.02
C PRO A 318 1.22 -8.84 27.36
N ASP A 319 0.52 -9.95 27.55
CA ASP A 319 1.16 -11.23 27.88
C ASP A 319 1.91 -11.84 26.68
N GLU A 320 1.46 -11.61 25.44
CA GLU A 320 2.18 -12.01 24.23
C GLU A 320 3.47 -11.20 24.08
N LYS A 321 3.44 -9.90 24.40
CA LYS A 321 4.63 -9.03 24.42
C LYS A 321 5.66 -9.51 25.43
N LYS A 322 5.24 -9.82 26.66
CA LYS A 322 6.13 -10.42 27.69
C LYS A 322 6.76 -11.73 27.23
N LEU A 323 6.04 -12.53 26.45
CA LEU A 323 6.58 -13.79 25.91
C LEU A 323 7.64 -13.55 24.83
N CYS A 324 7.58 -12.45 24.08
CA CYS A 324 8.60 -12.07 23.10
C CYS A 324 9.96 -11.73 23.72
N GLU A 325 9.98 -11.25 24.98
CA GLU A 325 11.22 -10.96 25.73
C GLU A 325 12.04 -12.23 26.00
N LYS A 326 11.42 -13.42 25.96
CA LYS A 326 12.11 -14.70 26.07
C LYS A 326 12.82 -15.04 24.76
N LYS A 327 14.12 -15.33 24.84
CA LYS A 327 14.98 -15.65 23.69
C LYS A 327 14.35 -16.71 22.78
N GLY A 328 14.21 -16.39 21.49
CA GLY A 328 13.70 -17.30 20.45
C GLY A 328 12.18 -17.36 20.31
N ASN A 329 11.40 -16.70 21.17
CA ASN A 329 9.94 -16.75 21.09
C ASN A 329 9.34 -15.69 20.17
N LYS A 330 9.98 -14.52 20.06
CA LYS A 330 9.47 -13.37 19.29
C LYS A 330 9.06 -13.74 17.86
N GLU A 331 9.97 -14.33 17.10
CA GLU A 331 9.71 -14.72 15.70
C GLU A 331 8.54 -15.72 15.58
N LYS A 332 8.47 -16.70 16.49
CA LYS A 332 7.39 -17.69 16.52
C LYS A 332 6.04 -17.04 16.81
N ILE A 333 5.99 -16.11 17.76
CA ILE A 333 4.76 -15.39 18.11
C ILE A 333 4.35 -14.48 16.96
N TYR A 334 5.28 -13.75 16.37
CA TYR A 334 5.00 -12.86 15.24
C TYR A 334 4.46 -13.63 14.04
N LEU A 335 5.09 -14.77 13.70
CA LEU A 335 4.61 -15.63 12.63
C LEU A 335 3.21 -16.15 12.89
N LYS A 336 2.92 -16.57 14.13
CA LYS A 336 1.57 -16.98 14.54
C LYS A 336 0.56 -15.85 14.34
N LYS A 337 0.87 -14.63 14.80
CA LYS A 337 0.00 -13.45 14.61
C LYS A 337 -0.21 -13.14 13.13
N ILE A 338 0.85 -13.19 12.32
CA ILE A 338 0.76 -12.98 10.87
C ILE A 338 -0.24 -13.96 10.25
N THR A 339 -0.17 -15.24 10.59
CA THR A 339 -1.11 -16.25 10.09
C THR A 339 -2.55 -15.99 10.56
N GLU A 340 -2.76 -15.68 11.84
CA GLU A 340 -4.09 -15.32 12.37
C GLU A 340 -4.71 -14.12 11.61
N ILE A 341 -3.91 -13.08 11.35
CA ILE A 341 -4.37 -11.89 10.63
C ILE A 341 -4.59 -12.18 9.15
N GLN A 342 -3.74 -13.01 8.53
CA GLN A 342 -3.91 -13.43 7.14
C GLN A 342 -5.25 -14.14 6.95
N GLU A 343 -5.57 -15.09 7.84
CA GLU A 343 -6.87 -15.77 7.85
C GLU A 343 -8.01 -14.77 7.98
N GLU A 344 -7.94 -13.84 8.94
CA GLU A 344 -8.95 -12.79 9.10
C GLU A 344 -9.18 -12.00 7.80
N ILE A 345 -8.10 -11.52 7.16
CA ILE A 345 -8.19 -10.75 5.91
C ILE A 345 -8.90 -11.54 4.81
N LEU A 346 -8.54 -12.82 4.65
CA LEU A 346 -9.01 -13.65 3.53
C LEU A 346 -10.41 -14.23 3.74
N TYR A 347 -10.84 -14.44 5.00
CA TYR A 347 -12.13 -15.10 5.30
C TYR A 347 -13.26 -14.17 5.78
N SER A 348 -13.00 -12.87 5.95
CA SER A 348 -13.95 -11.89 6.51
C SER A 348 -15.32 -11.74 5.80
N LYS A 349 -15.52 -12.27 4.59
CA LYS A 349 -16.76 -12.04 3.81
C LYS A 349 -17.54 -13.27 3.35
N ARG A 350 -17.01 -14.50 3.49
CA ARG A 350 -17.76 -15.71 3.11
C ARG A 350 -18.93 -16.02 4.05
N ASN A 351 -18.92 -15.50 5.27
CA ASN A 351 -19.96 -15.75 6.28
C ASN A 351 -21.14 -14.76 6.26
N GLN A 352 -21.13 -13.73 5.41
CA GLN A 352 -22.23 -12.75 5.32
C GLN A 352 -23.26 -13.08 4.24
N ASN A 353 -22.91 -13.89 3.23
CA ASN A 353 -23.87 -14.35 2.23
C ASN A 353 -24.77 -15.50 2.72
N SER A 354 -24.53 -16.04 3.92
CA SER A 354 -25.40 -17.04 4.56
C SER A 354 -26.43 -16.45 5.52
N MET A 355 -26.50 -15.12 5.67
CA MET A 355 -27.47 -14.44 6.56
C MET A 355 -28.43 -13.50 5.84
N VAL A 356 -28.62 -13.67 4.51
CA VAL A 356 -29.70 -13.01 3.77
C VAL A 356 -30.53 -14.07 3.05
N LEU A 357 -31.15 -14.93 3.85
CA LEU A 357 -32.35 -15.70 3.52
C LEU A 357 -33.00 -16.02 4.87
N ASP A 358 -33.81 -15.08 5.35
CA ASP A 358 -35.03 -15.32 6.13
C ASP A 358 -35.93 -14.09 5.98
#